data_AF-A0A261GAQ8-F1
#
_entry.id   AF-A0A261GAQ8-F1
#
_cell.length_a   1.000
_cell.length_b   1.000
_cell.length_c   1.000
_cell.angle_alpha   90.00
_cell.angle_beta   90.00
_cell.angle_gamma   90.00
#
_symmetry.space_group_name_H-M   'P 1'
#
loop_
_entity.id
_entity.type
_entity.pdbx_description
1 polymer ?
#
loop_
_entity_poly.entity_id
_entity_poly.type
_entity_poly.pdbx_seq_one_letter_code
_entity_poly.pdbx_strand_id
1 'polypeptide(L)'
;MAWSSSRRKERFDPSWPRTRQMILERDGWRCQWPVKDEFGVESKCLAPSNEVDHKERAENGMPDDDSPENLWALCHWHHSYKTELESADARAKYRERRKEKRWYSHPAFL
;
A
#
# COMPACT_ATOMS: atom_id res chain seq x y z
N MET A 1 25.44 -20.17 4.91
CA MET A 1 24.00 -20.20 4.53
C MET A 1 23.27 -19.11 5.30
N ALA A 2 23.12 -17.92 4.71
CA ALA A 2 22.61 -16.72 5.40
C ALA A 2 21.11 -16.43 5.16
N TRP A 3 20.36 -17.42 4.63
CA TRP A 3 18.95 -17.27 4.28
C TRP A 3 17.99 -17.87 5.32
N SER A 4 18.49 -18.70 6.25
CA SER A 4 17.67 -19.40 7.25
C SER A 4 17.32 -18.58 8.49
N SER A 5 17.96 -17.44 8.74
CA SER A 5 17.71 -16.57 9.90
C SER A 5 16.73 -15.42 9.63
N SER A 6 16.09 -15.39 8.45
CA SER A 6 15.20 -14.30 8.07
C SER A 6 13.83 -14.44 8.73
N ARG A 7 13.59 -13.70 9.82
CA ARG A 7 12.27 -13.49 10.44
C ARG A 7 11.29 -12.70 9.55
N ARG A 8 11.64 -12.44 8.28
CA ARG A 8 10.80 -11.71 7.32
C ARG A 8 9.47 -12.41 7.05
N LYS A 9 9.38 -13.73 7.30
CA LYS A 9 8.13 -14.50 7.24
C LYS A 9 7.21 -14.25 8.44
N GLU A 10 7.78 -13.97 9.62
CA GLU A 10 7.03 -13.71 10.87
C GLU A 10 6.26 -12.38 10.82
N ARG A 11 6.60 -11.48 9.88
CA ARG A 11 5.87 -10.23 9.67
C ARG A 11 4.53 -10.42 8.95
N PHE A 12 4.34 -11.54 8.27
CA PHE A 12 3.14 -11.80 7.49
C PHE A 12 2.15 -12.55 8.35
N ASP A 13 0.92 -12.05 8.45
CA ASP A 13 -0.16 -12.77 9.11
C ASP A 13 -0.34 -14.15 8.42
N PRO A 14 -0.18 -15.27 9.13
CA PRO A 14 -0.47 -16.60 8.60
C PRO A 14 -1.89 -16.72 8.02
N SER A 15 -2.81 -15.88 8.48
CA SER A 15 -4.20 -15.81 8.04
C SER A 15 -4.38 -15.05 6.70
N TRP A 16 -3.32 -14.41 6.18
CA TRP A 16 -3.41 -13.58 4.96
C TRP A 16 -4.07 -14.27 3.76
N PRO A 17 -3.79 -15.55 3.43
CA PRO A 17 -4.51 -16.21 2.33
C PRO A 17 -6.03 -16.26 2.55
N ARG A 18 -6.48 -16.43 3.79
CA ARG A 18 -7.90 -16.44 4.18
C ARG A 18 -8.50 -15.04 4.09
N THR A 19 -7.80 -14.04 4.62
CA THR A 19 -8.21 -12.63 4.51
C THR A 19 -8.32 -12.21 3.05
N ARG A 20 -7.31 -12.49 2.24
CA ARG A 20 -7.32 -12.22 0.80
C ARG A 20 -8.53 -12.84 0.10
N GLN A 21 -8.82 -14.11 0.37
CA GLN A 21 -9.98 -14.78 -0.22
C GLN A 21 -11.30 -14.12 0.22
N MET A 22 -11.45 -13.84 1.51
CA MET A 22 -12.63 -13.15 2.05
C MET A 22 -12.85 -11.79 1.35
N ILE A 23 -11.81 -10.99 1.16
CA ILE A 23 -11.92 -9.68 0.49
C ILE A 23 -12.32 -9.82 -0.97
N LEU A 24 -11.72 -10.77 -1.70
CA LEU A 24 -12.08 -11.02 -3.09
C LEU A 24 -13.54 -11.49 -3.23
N GLU A 25 -14.02 -12.35 -2.32
CA GLU A 25 -15.42 -12.79 -2.28
C GLU A 25 -16.37 -11.65 -1.93
N ARG A 26 -16.06 -10.85 -0.88
CA ARG A 26 -16.82 -9.66 -0.48
C ARG A 26 -17.01 -8.69 -1.64
N ASP A 27 -15.95 -8.46 -2.40
CA ASP A 27 -15.91 -7.50 -3.49
C ASP A 27 -16.38 -8.11 -4.83
N GLY A 28 -16.83 -9.37 -4.82
CA GLY A 28 -17.34 -10.07 -5.99
C GLY A 28 -16.29 -10.23 -7.10
N TRP A 29 -15.01 -10.33 -6.72
CA TRP A 29 -13.86 -10.37 -7.64
C TRP A 29 -13.76 -9.16 -8.57
N ARG A 30 -14.24 -7.99 -8.09
CA ARG A 30 -14.27 -6.74 -8.85
C ARG A 30 -13.45 -5.67 -8.18
N CYS A 31 -12.73 -4.90 -9.00
CA CYS A 31 -11.92 -3.78 -8.56
C CYS A 31 -12.77 -2.73 -7.85
N GLN A 32 -12.36 -2.37 -6.63
CA GLN A 32 -13.04 -1.38 -5.79
C GLN A 32 -12.47 0.04 -5.92
N TRP A 33 -11.48 0.25 -6.80
CA TRP A 33 -10.86 1.55 -6.97
C TRP A 33 -11.90 2.63 -7.36
N PRO A 34 -11.92 3.80 -6.67
CA PRO A 34 -12.82 4.88 -7.00
C PRO A 34 -12.39 5.56 -8.32
N VAL A 35 -13.31 5.64 -9.27
CA VAL A 35 -13.14 6.33 -10.54
C VAL A 35 -14.18 7.44 -10.67
N LYS A 36 -13.83 8.50 -11.37
CA LYS A 36 -14.75 9.60 -11.72
C LYS A 36 -14.99 9.57 -13.22
N ASP A 37 -16.24 9.68 -13.63
CA ASP A 37 -16.56 9.89 -15.03
C ASP A 37 -16.34 11.35 -15.46
N GLU A 38 -16.63 11.66 -16.72
CA GLU A 38 -16.50 13.00 -17.28
C GLU A 38 -17.42 14.05 -16.63
N PHE A 39 -18.47 13.61 -15.92
CA PHE A 39 -19.39 14.45 -15.17
C PHE A 39 -19.03 14.54 -13.68
N GLY A 40 -17.94 13.87 -13.26
CA GLY A 40 -17.47 13.85 -11.88
C GLY A 40 -18.24 12.88 -10.97
N VAL A 41 -19.08 12.00 -11.52
CA VAL A 41 -19.81 10.99 -10.74
C VAL A 41 -18.83 9.91 -10.31
N GLU A 42 -18.77 9.66 -9.00
CA GLU A 42 -17.93 8.62 -8.42
C GLU A 42 -18.57 7.24 -8.59
N SER A 43 -17.79 6.31 -9.13
CA SER A 43 -18.15 4.90 -9.22
C SER A 43 -16.93 4.03 -8.93
N LYS A 44 -17.11 2.71 -8.92
CA LYS A 44 -16.02 1.75 -8.77
C LYS A 44 -15.57 1.28 -10.15
N CYS A 45 -14.29 0.95 -10.29
CA CYS A 45 -13.75 0.42 -11.55
C CYS A 45 -14.45 -0.87 -12.03
N LEU A 46 -14.79 -1.78 -11.12
CA LEU A 46 -15.49 -3.05 -11.39
C LEU A 46 -14.82 -4.05 -12.35
N ALA A 47 -13.64 -3.75 -12.89
CA ALA A 47 -12.84 -4.69 -13.66
C ALA A 47 -12.48 -5.94 -12.83
N PRO A 48 -12.22 -7.09 -13.46
CA PRO A 48 -11.81 -8.30 -12.74
C PRO A 48 -10.60 -8.04 -11.83
N SER A 49 -10.69 -8.52 -10.61
CA SER A 49 -9.69 -8.32 -9.55
C SER A 49 -9.18 -9.66 -9.02
N ASN A 50 -7.87 -9.76 -8.90
CA ASN A 50 -7.17 -10.89 -8.29
C ASN A 50 -6.10 -10.42 -7.27
N GLU A 51 -5.96 -9.13 -7.06
CA GLU A 51 -4.99 -8.54 -6.14
C GLU A 51 -5.76 -7.88 -4.98
N VAL A 52 -5.18 -7.96 -3.78
CA VAL A 52 -5.73 -7.30 -2.58
C VAL A 52 -4.62 -6.42 -2.03
N ASP A 53 -4.92 -5.15 -1.78
CA ASP A 53 -3.97 -4.17 -1.27
C ASP A 53 -4.64 -3.27 -0.24
N HIS A 54 -3.82 -2.72 0.65
CA HIS A 54 -4.27 -1.82 1.71
C HIS A 54 -4.73 -0.50 1.14
N LYS A 55 -5.79 0.12 1.67
CA LYS A 55 -6.20 1.47 1.27
C LYS A 55 -5.17 2.48 1.77
N GLU A 56 -4.80 2.33 3.03
CA GLU A 56 -3.77 3.09 3.72
C GLU A 56 -2.68 2.12 4.20
N ARG A 57 -1.43 2.37 3.78
CA ARG A 57 -0.28 1.63 4.32
C ARG A 57 0.15 2.23 5.65
N ALA A 58 0.72 1.40 6.51
CA ALA A 58 1.31 1.88 7.75
C ALA A 58 2.52 2.79 7.49
N GLU A 59 2.60 3.89 8.24
CA GLU A 59 3.74 4.79 8.19
C GLU A 59 4.84 4.38 9.17
N ASN A 60 6.07 4.85 8.91
CA ASN A 60 7.19 4.80 9.86
C ASN A 60 7.55 3.40 10.41
N GLY A 61 7.23 2.34 9.66
CA GLY A 61 7.54 0.96 10.04
C GLY A 61 6.58 0.35 11.06
N MET A 62 5.41 0.96 11.30
CA MET A 62 4.32 0.31 12.00
C MET A 62 3.79 -0.90 11.19
N PRO A 63 3.14 -1.87 11.85
CA PRO A 63 2.45 -2.96 11.15
C PRO A 63 1.30 -2.43 10.28
N ASP A 64 1.13 -2.99 9.08
CA ASP A 64 -0.04 -2.69 8.24
C ASP A 64 -1.33 -3.18 8.92
N ASP A 65 -2.41 -2.40 8.77
CA ASP A 65 -3.73 -2.80 9.23
C ASP A 65 -4.40 -3.72 8.19
N ASP A 66 -4.36 -5.03 8.45
CA ASP A 66 -4.99 -6.07 7.63
C ASP A 66 -6.51 -6.20 7.88
N SER A 67 -7.13 -5.26 8.59
CA SER A 67 -8.59 -5.22 8.77
C SER A 67 -9.31 -5.16 7.42
N PRO A 68 -10.45 -5.88 7.25
CA PRO A 68 -11.22 -5.82 6.00
C PRO A 68 -11.59 -4.40 5.57
N GLU A 69 -11.77 -3.49 6.52
CA GLU A 69 -12.10 -2.09 6.31
C GLU A 69 -10.96 -1.33 5.60
N ASN A 70 -9.71 -1.74 5.81
CA ASN A 70 -8.52 -1.16 5.17
C ASN A 70 -8.05 -1.94 3.94
N LEU A 71 -8.85 -2.87 3.39
CA LEU A 71 -8.46 -3.65 2.22
C LEU A 71 -9.38 -3.41 1.02
N TRP A 72 -8.77 -3.35 -0.17
CA TRP A 72 -9.47 -3.35 -1.47
C TRP A 72 -9.09 -4.57 -2.31
N ALA A 73 -10.07 -5.14 -3.01
CA ALA A 73 -9.81 -5.89 -4.23
C ALA A 73 -9.47 -4.92 -5.39
N LEU A 74 -8.32 -5.10 -6.03
CA LEU A 74 -7.83 -4.28 -7.15
C LEU A 74 -7.56 -5.10 -8.42
N CYS A 75 -7.87 -4.51 -9.57
CA CYS A 75 -7.32 -5.00 -10.83
C CYS A 75 -5.85 -4.61 -10.96
N HIS A 76 -5.10 -5.36 -11.76
CA HIS A 76 -3.67 -5.19 -11.93
C HIS A 76 -3.24 -3.76 -12.27
N TRP A 77 -4.00 -3.07 -13.13
CA TRP A 77 -3.71 -1.69 -13.53
C TRP A 77 -3.79 -0.72 -12.35
N HIS A 78 -4.88 -0.76 -11.57
CA HIS A 78 -5.06 0.12 -10.42
C HIS A 78 -4.11 -0.20 -9.27
N HIS A 79 -3.78 -1.48 -9.07
CA HIS A 79 -2.77 -1.86 -8.10
C HIS A 79 -1.37 -1.35 -8.46
N SER A 80 -1.00 -1.43 -9.75
CA SER A 80 0.26 -0.87 -10.25
C SER A 80 0.28 0.66 -10.09
N TYR A 81 -0.80 1.32 -10.49
CA TYR A 81 -0.96 2.77 -10.34
C TYR A 81 -0.84 3.22 -8.87
N LYS A 82 -1.51 2.52 -7.94
CA LYS A 82 -1.37 2.78 -6.49
C LYS A 82 0.08 2.64 -6.04
N THR A 83 0.73 1.56 -6.42
CA THR A 83 2.13 1.29 -6.06
C THR A 83 3.05 2.40 -6.55
N GLU A 84 2.83 2.92 -7.74
CA GLU A 84 3.58 4.06 -8.29
C GLU A 84 3.35 5.34 -7.49
N LEU A 85 2.09 5.66 -7.15
CA LEU A 85 1.73 6.82 -6.33
C LEU A 85 2.41 6.76 -4.95
N GLU A 86 2.31 5.63 -4.27
CA GLU A 86 2.90 5.43 -2.94
C GLU A 86 4.43 5.48 -2.99
N SER A 87 5.03 4.89 -4.03
CA SER A 87 6.47 4.96 -4.25
C SER A 87 6.93 6.39 -4.49
N ALA A 88 6.16 7.18 -5.24
CA ALA A 88 6.45 8.59 -5.48
C ALA A 88 6.34 9.43 -4.19
N ASP A 89 5.30 9.22 -3.38
CA ASP A 89 5.11 9.85 -2.08
C ASP A 89 6.26 9.51 -1.11
N ALA A 90 6.59 8.23 -0.97
CA ALA A 90 7.71 7.78 -0.14
C ALA A 90 9.02 8.43 -0.56
N ARG A 91 9.31 8.50 -1.88
CA ARG A 91 10.50 9.18 -2.40
C ARG A 91 10.50 10.67 -2.07
N ALA A 92 9.36 11.34 -2.10
CA ALA A 92 9.22 12.75 -1.71
C ALA A 92 9.55 12.94 -0.22
N LYS A 93 8.90 12.16 0.66
CA LYS A 93 9.18 12.16 2.11
C LYS A 93 10.67 11.91 2.41
N TYR A 94 11.29 10.95 1.73
CA TYR A 94 12.73 10.67 1.87
C TYR A 94 13.65 11.79 1.38
N ARG A 95 13.24 12.60 0.40
CA ARG A 95 14.01 13.77 -0.04
C ARG A 95 13.97 14.87 1.01
N GLU A 96 12.81 15.17 1.56
CA GLU A 96 12.67 16.20 2.60
C GLU A 96 13.44 15.83 3.87
N ARG A 97 13.32 14.59 4.35
CA ARG A 97 14.11 14.11 5.49
C ARG A 97 15.63 14.22 5.25
N ARG A 98 16.09 14.02 4.01
CA ARG A 98 17.51 14.18 3.66
C ARG A 98 17.95 15.65 3.67
N LYS A 99 17.10 16.57 3.20
CA LYS A 99 17.37 18.02 3.26
C LYS A 99 17.45 18.49 4.72
N GLU A 100 16.50 18.07 5.55
CA GLU A 100 16.46 18.38 6.98
C GLU A 100 17.72 17.88 7.69
N LYS A 101 18.07 16.59 7.53
CA LYS A 101 19.31 16.03 8.10
C LYS A 101 20.55 16.80 7.65
N ARG A 102 20.63 17.19 6.38
CA ARG A 102 21.75 17.98 5.84
C ARG A 102 21.83 19.37 6.48
N TRP A 103 20.70 20.01 6.77
CA TRP A 103 20.63 21.32 7.42
C TRP A 103 21.21 21.25 8.84
N TYR A 104 20.74 20.30 9.64
CA TYR A 104 21.19 20.14 11.03
C TYR A 104 22.61 19.55 11.17
N SER A 105 23.17 18.94 10.12
CA SER A 105 24.57 18.49 10.11
C SER A 105 25.57 19.56 9.64
N HIS A 106 25.12 20.80 9.38
CA HIS A 106 26.01 21.84 8.86
C HIS A 106 26.98 22.28 9.97
N PRO A 107 28.30 22.40 9.70
CA PRO A 107 29.33 22.72 10.71
C PRO A 107 29.20 24.12 11.34
N ALA A 108 28.23 24.93 10.91
CA ALA A 108 27.91 26.21 11.54
C ALA A 108 26.94 26.07 12.73
N PHE A 109 26.42 24.86 12.99
CA PHE A 109 25.48 24.54 14.06
C PHE A 109 26.02 23.47 15.04
N LEU A 110 27.34 23.21 15.01
CA LEU A 110 28.11 22.43 16.00
C LEU A 110 29.10 23.37 16.71
#